data_AF-A0A5R9A836-F1
#
_entry.id   AF-A0A5R9A836-F1
#
_cell.length_a   1.000
_cell.length_b   1.000
_cell.length_c   1.000
_cell.angle_alpha   90.00
_cell.angle_beta   90.00
_cell.angle_gamma   90.00
#
_symmetry.space_group_name_H-M   'P 1'
#
loop_
_entity.id
_entity.type
_entity.pdbx_description
1 polymer ?
#
loop_
_entity_poly.entity_id
_entity_poly.type
_entity_poly.pdbx_seq_one_letter_code
_entity_poly.pdbx_strand_id
1 'polypeptide(L)'
;MSAHMTAATPALVVFGSVNQDVMLQVSEFPEPGQTVTARAVTRATGGKGANQAVAAALQGTATRMIGAVGDDAGGTAARAALQAAGVQTAELRRCAGAATGTAYISVRTDGENTIVVEPGANAQLSAADPSEESLAGARWALLSLEVPEAEAFRFAARAKAYGVQVALNASPALEGSLPEGLIDVLIVNEVEILDIAGAGWKQTADLAAAVGVQAVVVTRGGEGVDLFRRGQLPLHQPAEPAQVQDTTGCGGCVRRGHAGGADPRMQRGGGAGPGEYLRRPRSGAPRRDVRILQGLAPWGPVSLSGPLSGAWR
;
A
#
# COMPACT_ATOMS: atom_id res chain seq x y z
N MET A 1 -35.99 7.25 17.30
CA MET A 1 -35.31 8.00 16.23
C MET A 1 -34.02 7.27 15.89
N SER A 2 -33.95 6.59 14.74
CA SER A 2 -32.73 5.91 14.32
C SER A 2 -31.67 6.93 13.93
N ALA A 3 -30.50 6.85 14.53
CA ALA A 3 -29.32 7.53 14.00
C ALA A 3 -28.90 6.81 12.73
N HIS A 4 -29.20 7.40 11.56
CA HIS A 4 -28.56 6.97 10.32
C HIS A 4 -27.06 7.26 10.44
N MET A 5 -26.28 6.20 10.69
CA MET A 5 -24.86 6.20 10.36
C MET A 5 -24.75 6.29 8.85
N THR A 6 -24.65 7.53 8.34
CA THR A 6 -24.22 7.77 6.96
C THR A 6 -22.83 7.15 6.82
N ALA A 7 -22.72 6.05 6.08
CA ALA A 7 -21.43 5.45 5.77
C ALA A 7 -20.54 6.53 5.17
N ALA A 8 -19.36 6.74 5.75
CA ALA A 8 -18.43 7.74 5.25
C ALA A 8 -18.09 7.41 3.80
N THR A 9 -18.40 8.35 2.90
CA THR A 9 -18.06 8.27 1.48
C THR A 9 -16.58 7.90 1.35
N PRO A 10 -16.23 6.83 0.61
CA PRO A 10 -14.86 6.34 0.57
C PRO A 10 -13.97 7.43 -0.04
N ALA A 11 -13.03 7.97 0.74
CA ALA A 11 -12.11 9.00 0.26
C ALA A 11 -11.07 8.42 -0.72
N LEU A 12 -10.77 7.12 -0.59
CA LEU A 12 -9.84 6.37 -1.42
C LEU A 12 -10.51 5.10 -1.95
N VAL A 13 -10.39 4.87 -3.25
CA VAL A 13 -10.70 3.60 -3.92
C VAL A 13 -9.40 3.02 -4.42
N VAL A 14 -9.06 1.80 -3.98
CA VAL A 14 -7.90 1.07 -4.49
C VAL A 14 -8.39 0.06 -5.52
N PHE A 15 -7.79 0.07 -6.71
CA PHE A 15 -8.00 -0.92 -7.76
C PHE A 15 -6.68 -1.64 -7.98
N GLY A 16 -6.62 -2.92 -7.61
CA GLY A 16 -5.37 -3.66 -7.69
C GLY A 16 -5.42 -5.05 -7.09
N SER A 17 -4.23 -5.58 -6.85
CA SER A 17 -3.99 -6.96 -6.43
C SER A 17 -4.39 -7.28 -5.00
N VAL A 18 -4.83 -8.51 -4.80
CA VAL A 18 -4.90 -9.19 -3.50
C VAL A 18 -4.26 -10.57 -3.63
N ASN A 19 -3.16 -10.80 -2.90
CA ASN A 19 -2.43 -12.05 -2.92
C ASN A 19 -2.51 -12.77 -1.56
N GLN A 20 -2.27 -14.09 -1.61
CA GLN A 20 -1.73 -14.83 -0.49
C GLN A 20 -0.20 -14.83 -0.58
N ASP A 21 0.47 -14.22 0.38
CA ASP A 21 1.93 -14.22 0.44
C ASP A 21 2.38 -15.48 1.19
N VAL A 22 3.24 -16.28 0.55
CA VAL A 22 3.82 -17.51 1.08
C VAL A 22 5.32 -17.30 1.23
N MET A 23 5.75 -17.02 2.45
CA MET A 23 7.12 -16.67 2.76
C MET A 23 7.90 -17.89 3.24
N LEU A 24 9.04 -18.15 2.60
CA LEU A 24 9.95 -19.27 2.84
C LEU A 24 11.26 -18.72 3.40
N GLN A 25 11.57 -19.01 4.67
CA GLN A 25 12.88 -18.65 5.23
C GLN A 25 13.93 -19.65 4.79
N VAL A 26 14.97 -19.22 4.09
CA VAL A 26 16.01 -20.08 3.50
C VAL A 26 17.42 -19.68 3.97
N SER A 27 18.35 -20.63 3.96
CA SER A 27 19.78 -20.35 4.21
C SER A 27 20.44 -19.64 3.02
N GLU A 28 20.00 -20.01 1.82
CA GLU A 28 20.55 -19.64 0.51
C GLU A 28 19.42 -19.74 -0.52
N PHE A 29 19.55 -19.05 -1.65
CA PHE A 29 18.60 -19.23 -2.76
C PHE A 29 18.99 -20.48 -3.57
N PRO A 30 18.04 -21.28 -4.06
CA PRO A 30 18.37 -22.43 -4.90
C PRO A 30 18.88 -21.99 -6.26
N GLU A 31 20.05 -22.50 -6.66
CA GLU A 31 20.51 -22.44 -8.05
C GLU A 31 19.71 -23.40 -8.95
N PRO A 32 19.72 -23.24 -10.28
CA PRO A 32 19.04 -24.14 -11.21
C PRO A 32 19.42 -25.62 -11.00
N GLY A 33 18.43 -26.43 -10.61
CA GLY A 33 18.59 -27.86 -10.31
C GLY A 33 18.92 -28.19 -8.85
N GLN A 34 19.13 -27.22 -7.97
CA GLN A 34 19.23 -27.47 -6.53
C GLN A 34 17.85 -27.65 -5.87
N THR A 35 17.86 -28.33 -4.72
CA THR A 35 16.74 -28.37 -3.77
C THR A 35 17.22 -27.80 -2.45
N VAL A 36 16.54 -26.76 -1.96
CA VAL A 36 16.85 -26.12 -0.67
C VAL A 36 15.67 -26.34 0.30
N THR A 37 15.99 -26.75 1.52
CA THR A 37 14.99 -26.92 2.59
C THR A 37 14.69 -25.58 3.25
N ALA A 38 13.43 -25.14 3.22
CA ALA A 38 12.98 -23.98 3.99
C ALA A 38 13.04 -24.26 5.50
N ARG A 39 13.60 -23.32 6.27
CA ARG A 39 13.69 -23.36 7.74
C ARG A 39 12.35 -23.10 8.40
N ALA A 40 11.53 -22.25 7.79
CA ALA A 40 10.18 -21.91 8.23
C ALA A 40 9.34 -21.49 7.02
N VAL A 41 8.02 -21.63 7.16
CA VAL A 41 7.03 -21.15 6.19
C VAL A 41 5.97 -20.34 6.92
N THR A 42 5.70 -19.12 6.47
CA THR A 42 4.57 -18.31 6.94
C THR A 42 3.63 -17.97 5.78
N ARG A 43 2.38 -17.66 6.11
CA ARG A 43 1.32 -17.33 5.15
C ARG A 43 0.59 -16.08 5.62
N ALA A 44 0.48 -15.08 4.76
CA ALA A 44 -0.16 -13.80 5.06
C ALA A 44 -1.06 -13.36 3.88
N THR A 45 -1.83 -12.29 4.11
CA THR A 45 -2.45 -11.53 3.01
C THR A 45 -1.46 -10.49 2.53
N GLY A 46 -1.32 -10.33 1.22
CA GLY A 46 -0.46 -9.35 0.59
C GLY A 46 -0.97 -8.93 -0.79
N GLY A 47 -0.06 -8.62 -1.69
CA GLY A 47 -0.35 -7.86 -2.92
C GLY A 47 -0.36 -6.36 -2.66
N LYS A 48 0.20 -5.57 -3.58
CA LYS A 48 0.40 -4.12 -3.44
C LYS A 48 -0.91 -3.37 -3.21
N GLY A 49 -1.99 -3.76 -3.92
CA GLY A 49 -3.31 -3.15 -3.74
C GLY A 49 -3.86 -3.36 -2.33
N ALA A 50 -3.88 -4.61 -1.86
CA ALA A 50 -4.30 -4.93 -0.49
C ALA A 50 -3.47 -4.21 0.58
N ASN A 51 -2.14 -4.23 0.44
CA ASN A 51 -1.21 -3.58 1.36
C ASN A 51 -1.47 -2.07 1.47
N GLN A 52 -1.59 -1.38 0.33
CA GLN A 52 -1.92 0.05 0.29
C GLN A 52 -3.31 0.36 0.84
N ALA A 53 -4.30 -0.50 0.59
CA ALA A 53 -5.66 -0.34 1.12
C ALA A 53 -5.69 -0.44 2.66
N VAL A 54 -5.00 -1.45 3.22
CA VAL A 54 -4.80 -1.61 4.67
C VAL A 54 -4.09 -0.39 5.25
N ALA A 55 -2.98 0.03 4.64
CA ALA A 55 -2.18 1.14 5.13
C ALA A 55 -2.94 2.48 5.14
N ALA A 56 -3.82 2.71 4.17
CA ALA A 56 -4.71 3.88 4.15
C ALA A 56 -5.84 3.79 5.19
N ALA A 57 -6.45 2.61 5.35
CA ALA A 57 -7.55 2.40 6.31
C ALA A 57 -7.08 2.54 7.77
N LEU A 58 -5.90 2.00 8.10
CA LEU A 58 -5.28 2.15 9.43
C LEU A 58 -4.92 3.60 9.77
N GLN A 59 -4.79 4.48 8.78
CA GLN A 59 -4.61 5.93 8.96
C GLN A 59 -5.94 6.70 9.08
N GLY A 60 -7.08 5.99 9.13
CA GLY A 60 -8.42 6.58 9.24
C GLY A 60 -8.99 7.10 7.91
N THR A 61 -8.40 6.73 6.77
CA THR A 61 -8.99 6.98 5.46
C THR A 61 -10.14 6.01 5.23
N ALA A 62 -11.31 6.51 4.81
CA ALA A 62 -12.39 5.64 4.36
C ALA A 62 -11.96 4.99 3.02
N THR A 63 -11.52 3.74 3.07
CA THR A 63 -10.89 3.04 1.94
C THR A 63 -11.77 1.90 1.44
N ARG A 64 -11.91 1.79 0.11
CA ARG A 64 -12.51 0.65 -0.58
C ARG A 64 -11.47 -0.12 -1.39
N MET A 65 -11.56 -1.44 -1.39
CA MET A 65 -10.79 -2.31 -2.27
C MET A 65 -11.67 -2.87 -3.39
N ILE A 66 -11.27 -2.59 -4.63
CA ILE A 66 -11.71 -3.28 -5.84
C ILE A 66 -10.54 -4.18 -6.26
N GLY A 67 -10.80 -5.48 -6.35
CA GLY A 67 -9.77 -6.48 -6.59
C GLY A 67 -10.41 -7.85 -6.77
N ALA A 68 -9.61 -8.88 -7.02
CA ALA A 68 -10.10 -10.22 -7.30
C ALA A 68 -9.38 -11.28 -6.46
N VAL A 69 -10.14 -12.23 -5.91
CA VAL A 69 -9.62 -13.41 -5.20
C VAL A 69 -10.31 -14.68 -5.72
N GLY A 70 -9.72 -15.84 -5.49
CA GLY A 70 -10.36 -17.13 -5.76
C GLY A 70 -11.49 -17.42 -4.77
N ASP A 71 -12.34 -18.39 -5.09
CA ASP A 71 -13.30 -18.95 -4.12
C ASP A 71 -12.63 -20.07 -3.29
N ASP A 72 -11.58 -19.69 -2.57
CA ASP A 72 -10.73 -20.58 -1.79
C ASP A 72 -10.43 -20.05 -0.37
N ALA A 73 -9.61 -20.79 0.38
CA ALA A 73 -9.20 -20.43 1.73
C ALA A 73 -8.34 -19.16 1.76
N GLY A 74 -7.51 -18.92 0.74
CA GLY A 74 -6.68 -17.72 0.61
C GLY A 74 -7.52 -16.46 0.43
N GLY A 75 -8.48 -16.50 -0.50
CA GLY A 75 -9.42 -15.40 -0.77
C GLY A 75 -10.38 -15.13 0.38
N THR A 76 -10.74 -16.17 1.13
CA THR A 76 -11.51 -16.05 2.37
C THR A 76 -10.69 -15.37 3.48
N ALA A 77 -9.44 -15.79 3.69
CA ALA A 77 -8.53 -15.16 4.65
C ALA A 77 -8.21 -13.71 4.28
N ALA A 78 -7.90 -13.43 3.01
CA ALA A 78 -7.58 -12.10 2.51
C ALA A 78 -8.74 -11.10 2.69
N ARG A 79 -9.99 -11.54 2.45
CA ARG A 79 -11.18 -10.72 2.75
C ARG A 79 -11.29 -10.39 4.23
N ALA A 80 -11.11 -11.39 5.10
CA ALA A 80 -11.22 -11.21 6.55
C ALA A 80 -10.13 -10.26 7.08
N ALA A 81 -8.90 -10.39 6.58
CA ALA A 81 -7.79 -9.49 6.85
C ALA A 81 -8.10 -8.02 6.47
N LEU A 82 -8.55 -7.79 5.23
CA LEU A 82 -8.94 -6.46 4.75
C LEU A 82 -10.07 -5.85 5.59
N GLN A 83 -11.09 -6.65 5.94
CA GLN A 83 -12.20 -6.21 6.80
C GLN A 83 -11.73 -5.88 8.22
N ALA A 84 -10.82 -6.66 8.81
CA ALA A 84 -10.25 -6.40 10.12
C ALA A 84 -9.43 -5.10 10.17
N ALA A 85 -8.81 -4.71 9.05
CA ALA A 85 -8.14 -3.41 8.88
C ALA A 85 -9.09 -2.23 8.60
N GLY A 86 -10.40 -2.46 8.49
CA GLY A 86 -11.40 -1.43 8.18
C GLY A 86 -11.61 -1.12 6.70
N VAL A 87 -11.07 -1.95 5.79
CA VAL A 87 -11.24 -1.77 4.33
C VAL A 87 -12.61 -2.27 3.88
N GLN A 88 -13.32 -1.47 3.08
CA GLN A 88 -14.57 -1.89 2.44
C GLN A 88 -14.27 -2.91 1.32
N THR A 89 -14.80 -4.14 1.46
CA THR A 89 -14.52 -5.27 0.53
C THR A 89 -15.75 -5.74 -0.25
N ALA A 90 -16.80 -4.93 -0.33
CA ALA A 90 -18.02 -5.26 -1.09
C ALA A 90 -17.73 -5.56 -2.57
N GLU A 91 -16.69 -4.93 -3.14
CA GLU A 91 -16.26 -5.05 -4.54
C GLU A 91 -14.97 -5.85 -4.71
N LEU A 92 -14.56 -6.59 -3.66
CA LEU A 92 -13.58 -7.65 -3.80
C LEU A 92 -14.30 -8.83 -4.49
N ARG A 93 -14.03 -9.07 -5.77
CA ARG A 93 -14.68 -10.13 -6.56
C ARG A 93 -14.16 -11.51 -6.13
N ARG A 94 -15.06 -12.50 -6.10
CA ARG A 94 -14.68 -13.93 -6.02
C ARG A 94 -14.74 -14.54 -7.42
N CYS A 95 -13.68 -15.20 -7.83
CA CYS A 95 -13.51 -15.78 -9.16
C CYS A 95 -13.72 -17.29 -9.07
N ALA A 96 -14.88 -17.76 -9.52
CA ALA A 96 -15.13 -19.20 -9.63
C ALA A 96 -14.15 -19.84 -10.63
N GLY A 97 -13.49 -20.92 -10.23
CA GLY A 97 -12.52 -21.64 -11.07
C GLY A 97 -11.13 -21.01 -11.17
N ALA A 98 -10.83 -19.93 -10.44
CA ALA A 98 -9.48 -19.38 -10.29
C ALA A 98 -9.01 -19.49 -8.85
N ALA A 99 -7.71 -19.72 -8.65
CA ALA A 99 -7.07 -19.59 -7.34
C ALA A 99 -6.88 -18.12 -6.99
N THR A 100 -6.80 -17.80 -5.70
CA THR A 100 -6.28 -16.51 -5.23
C THR A 100 -4.82 -16.36 -5.64
N GLY A 101 -4.45 -15.19 -6.17
CA GLY A 101 -3.07 -14.92 -6.57
C GLY A 101 -2.10 -15.16 -5.41
N THR A 102 -0.93 -15.68 -5.70
CA THR A 102 0.03 -16.15 -4.69
C THR A 102 1.42 -15.60 -4.97
N ALA A 103 2.03 -14.95 -3.98
CA ALA A 103 3.42 -14.54 -4.03
C ALA A 103 4.27 -15.53 -3.23
N TYR A 104 5.16 -16.26 -3.90
CA TYR A 104 6.15 -17.13 -3.28
C TYR A 104 7.42 -16.32 -3.01
N ILE A 105 7.66 -16.01 -1.75
CA ILE A 105 8.72 -15.09 -1.32
C ILE A 105 9.78 -15.90 -0.58
N SER A 106 10.95 -16.11 -1.17
CA SER A 106 12.08 -16.70 -0.44
C SER A 106 12.86 -15.58 0.23
N VAL A 107 13.07 -15.67 1.54
CA VAL A 107 13.84 -14.68 2.33
C VAL A 107 15.08 -15.36 2.89
N ARG A 108 16.26 -14.83 2.55
CA ARG A 108 17.55 -15.31 3.04
C ARG A 108 17.88 -14.69 4.40
N THR A 109 18.77 -15.31 5.17
CA THR A 109 19.10 -14.89 6.54
C THR A 109 19.71 -13.50 6.69
N ASP A 110 20.16 -12.88 5.59
CA ASP A 110 20.66 -11.50 5.52
C ASP A 110 19.57 -10.47 5.13
N GLY A 111 18.33 -10.91 4.90
CA GLY A 111 17.19 -10.05 4.57
C GLY A 111 16.97 -9.84 3.06
N GLU A 112 17.86 -10.36 2.20
CA GLU A 112 17.63 -10.43 0.76
C GLU A 112 16.44 -11.34 0.44
N ASN A 113 15.70 -11.03 -0.62
CA ASN A 113 14.56 -11.84 -1.04
C ASN A 113 14.48 -12.07 -2.56
N THR A 114 13.78 -13.14 -2.93
CA THR A 114 13.33 -13.40 -4.30
C THR A 114 11.83 -13.68 -4.29
N ILE A 115 11.10 -13.17 -5.28
CA ILE A 115 9.64 -13.22 -5.33
C ILE A 115 9.20 -13.79 -6.68
N VAL A 116 8.39 -14.85 -6.65
CA VAL A 116 7.69 -15.38 -7.82
C VAL A 116 6.19 -15.19 -7.59
N VAL A 117 5.50 -14.52 -8.51
CA VAL A 117 4.06 -14.24 -8.39
C VAL A 117 3.28 -15.08 -9.40
N GLU A 118 2.31 -15.83 -8.90
CA GLU A 118 1.22 -16.41 -9.69
C GLU A 118 0.01 -15.45 -9.55
N PRO A 119 -0.43 -14.75 -10.61
CA PRO A 119 -1.47 -13.72 -10.48
C PRO A 119 -2.84 -14.26 -10.06
N GLY A 120 -3.18 -15.50 -10.43
CA GLY A 120 -4.45 -16.14 -10.16
C GLY A 120 -5.65 -15.28 -10.57
N ALA A 121 -6.59 -15.12 -9.65
CA ALA A 121 -7.78 -14.28 -9.79
C ALA A 121 -7.47 -12.82 -10.18
N ASN A 122 -6.31 -12.27 -9.81
CA ASN A 122 -5.94 -10.88 -10.15
C ASN A 122 -5.81 -10.67 -11.67
N ALA A 123 -5.38 -11.68 -12.43
CA ALA A 123 -5.34 -11.63 -13.89
C ALA A 123 -6.72 -11.54 -14.57
N GLN A 124 -7.80 -11.74 -13.81
CA GLN A 124 -9.18 -11.60 -14.29
C GLN A 124 -9.85 -10.29 -13.86
N LEU A 125 -9.18 -9.42 -13.09
CA LEU A 125 -9.79 -8.17 -12.63
C LEU A 125 -10.07 -7.23 -13.81
N SER A 126 -11.31 -6.73 -13.93
CA SER A 126 -11.69 -5.78 -14.98
C SER A 126 -12.14 -4.43 -14.43
N ALA A 127 -11.86 -3.37 -15.18
CA ALA A 127 -12.43 -2.03 -14.97
C ALA A 127 -13.96 -1.97 -15.09
N ALA A 128 -14.58 -3.02 -15.65
CA ALA A 128 -16.03 -3.19 -15.72
C ALA A 128 -16.64 -3.90 -14.49
N ASP A 129 -15.84 -4.60 -13.68
CA ASP A 129 -16.30 -5.28 -12.45
C ASP A 129 -16.97 -4.33 -11.42
N PRO A 130 -16.45 -3.11 -11.16
CA PRO A 130 -17.07 -2.20 -10.18
C PRO A 130 -18.30 -1.47 -10.72
N SER A 131 -19.29 -1.22 -9.85
CA SER A 131 -20.53 -0.51 -10.18
C SER A 131 -20.32 0.98 -10.51
N GLU A 132 -21.30 1.64 -11.13
CA GLU A 132 -21.22 3.09 -11.41
C GLU A 132 -21.03 3.91 -10.12
N GLU A 133 -21.60 3.44 -9.01
CA GLU A 133 -21.53 4.09 -7.69
C GLU A 133 -20.17 3.90 -6.98
N SER A 134 -19.27 3.05 -7.49
CA SER A 134 -18.01 2.70 -6.81
C SER A 134 -17.03 3.87 -6.68
N LEU A 135 -17.12 4.82 -7.61
CA LEU A 135 -16.36 6.07 -7.61
C LEU A 135 -17.16 7.24 -7.01
N ALA A 136 -18.41 7.03 -6.57
CA ALA A 136 -19.29 8.10 -6.14
C ALA A 136 -18.76 8.79 -4.86
N GLY A 137 -18.29 10.03 -5.03
CA GLY A 137 -17.68 10.83 -3.98
C GLY A 137 -16.29 10.35 -3.54
N ALA A 138 -15.66 9.45 -4.30
CA ALA A 138 -14.23 9.17 -4.16
C ALA A 138 -13.41 10.42 -4.47
N ARG A 139 -12.35 10.66 -3.68
CA ARG A 139 -11.38 11.71 -4.01
C ARG A 139 -10.21 11.17 -4.82
N TRP A 140 -9.74 9.98 -4.45
CA TRP A 140 -8.58 9.33 -5.05
C TRP A 140 -8.92 7.92 -5.52
N ALA A 141 -8.41 7.58 -6.71
CA ALA A 141 -8.20 6.21 -7.14
C ALA A 141 -6.70 5.89 -7.01
N LEU A 142 -6.36 4.75 -6.42
CA LEU A 142 -4.98 4.24 -6.34
C LEU A 142 -4.88 2.91 -7.08
N LEU A 143 -3.94 2.84 -8.01
CA LEU A 143 -3.71 1.72 -8.93
C LEU A 143 -2.38 1.03 -8.62
N SER A 144 -2.31 -0.29 -8.86
CA SER A 144 -1.06 -1.05 -9.02
C SER A 144 -1.08 -1.85 -10.32
N LEU A 145 0.10 -2.34 -10.77
CA LEU A 145 0.26 -3.10 -12.02
C LEU A 145 0.36 -4.63 -11.81
N GLU A 146 -0.04 -5.13 -10.64
CA GLU A 146 -0.18 -6.57 -10.36
C GLU A 146 -1.54 -7.14 -10.84
N VAL A 147 -2.19 -6.43 -11.75
CA VAL A 147 -3.47 -6.75 -12.43
C VAL A 147 -3.30 -6.36 -13.91
N PRO A 148 -4.17 -6.79 -14.85
CA PRO A 148 -4.00 -6.46 -16.26
C PRO A 148 -3.87 -4.94 -16.49
N GLU A 149 -2.73 -4.50 -17.02
CA GLU A 149 -2.39 -3.07 -17.13
C GLU A 149 -3.45 -2.28 -17.92
N ALA A 150 -3.95 -2.86 -19.01
CA ALA A 150 -5.04 -2.30 -19.80
C ALA A 150 -6.33 -2.06 -18.97
N GLU A 151 -6.62 -2.92 -17.98
CA GLU A 151 -7.76 -2.75 -17.07
C GLU A 151 -7.46 -1.69 -16.01
N ALA A 152 -6.23 -1.61 -15.48
CA ALA A 152 -5.80 -0.53 -14.60
C ALA A 152 -5.97 0.85 -15.28
N PHE A 153 -5.59 0.99 -16.56
CA PHE A 153 -5.76 2.25 -17.29
C PHE A 153 -7.20 2.52 -17.76
N ARG A 154 -8.00 1.49 -18.06
CA ARG A 154 -9.46 1.64 -18.24
C ARG A 154 -10.12 2.16 -16.96
N PHE A 155 -9.72 1.66 -15.80
CA PHE A 155 -10.20 2.15 -14.51
C PHE A 155 -9.71 3.58 -14.22
N ALA A 156 -8.46 3.91 -14.57
CA ALA A 156 -7.94 5.29 -14.49
C ALA A 156 -8.80 6.27 -15.31
N ALA A 157 -9.07 5.97 -16.58
CA ALA A 157 -9.92 6.79 -17.44
C ALA A 157 -11.34 6.96 -16.87
N ARG A 158 -11.91 5.88 -16.32
CA ARG A 158 -13.20 5.90 -15.62
C ARG A 158 -13.15 6.81 -14.38
N ALA A 159 -12.11 6.72 -13.55
CA ALA A 159 -11.92 7.59 -12.39
C ALA A 159 -11.84 9.07 -12.78
N LYS A 160 -11.07 9.42 -13.82
CA LYS A 160 -10.98 10.80 -14.35
C LYS A 160 -12.33 11.33 -14.83
N ALA A 161 -13.15 10.50 -15.48
CA ALA A 161 -14.50 10.89 -15.93
C ALA A 161 -15.45 11.25 -14.77
N TYR A 162 -15.22 10.70 -13.57
CA TYR A 162 -15.95 11.02 -12.34
C TYR A 162 -15.30 12.18 -11.54
N GLY A 163 -14.26 12.83 -12.08
CA GLY A 163 -13.52 13.91 -11.39
C GLY A 163 -12.61 13.43 -10.26
N VAL A 164 -12.34 12.13 -10.17
CA VAL A 164 -11.49 11.51 -9.16
C VAL A 164 -10.01 11.67 -9.55
N GLN A 165 -9.15 12.02 -8.60
CA GLN A 165 -7.71 12.12 -8.82
C GLN A 165 -7.08 10.72 -8.88
N VAL A 166 -6.11 10.49 -9.76
CA VAL A 166 -5.53 9.16 -9.97
C VAL A 166 -4.07 9.11 -9.53
N ALA A 167 -3.77 8.19 -8.62
CA ALA A 167 -2.41 7.80 -8.25
C ALA A 167 -2.11 6.40 -8.82
N LEU A 168 -0.93 6.21 -9.39
CA LEU A 168 -0.44 4.92 -9.89
C LEU A 168 0.85 4.55 -9.18
N ASN A 169 0.85 3.39 -8.52
CA ASN A 169 2.07 2.68 -8.18
C ASN A 169 2.47 1.82 -9.39
N ALA A 170 3.46 2.27 -10.16
CA ALA A 170 3.93 1.58 -11.37
C ALA A 170 4.88 0.43 -10.98
N SER A 171 4.29 -0.55 -10.27
CA SER A 171 4.95 -1.71 -9.70
C SER A 171 4.05 -2.94 -9.87
N PRO A 172 4.47 -4.00 -10.60
CA PRO A 172 5.76 -4.15 -11.31
C PRO A 172 5.98 -3.08 -12.38
N ALA A 173 7.18 -3.04 -12.95
CA ALA A 173 7.56 -2.04 -13.94
C ALA A 173 6.56 -1.97 -15.10
N LEU A 174 6.29 -0.75 -15.56
CA LEU A 174 5.33 -0.39 -16.60
C LEU A 174 5.67 -1.01 -17.96
N GLU A 175 4.68 -1.55 -18.68
CA GLU A 175 4.88 -1.97 -20.08
C GLU A 175 4.79 -0.76 -21.03
N GLY A 176 5.93 -0.10 -21.26
CA GLY A 176 6.04 1.00 -22.22
C GLY A 176 5.85 2.38 -21.58
N SER A 177 4.85 3.15 -22.02
CA SER A 177 4.71 4.57 -21.68
C SER A 177 3.40 4.88 -20.96
N LEU A 178 3.44 5.79 -19.98
CA LEU A 178 2.26 6.20 -19.23
C LEU A 178 1.20 6.82 -20.15
N PRO A 179 -0.09 6.50 -19.97
CA PRO A 179 -1.17 7.10 -20.74
C PRO A 179 -1.36 8.58 -20.38
N GLU A 180 -1.30 9.44 -21.40
CA GLU A 180 -1.36 10.90 -21.25
C GLU A 180 -2.64 11.36 -20.53
N GLY A 181 -2.49 12.24 -19.54
CA GLY A 181 -3.60 12.88 -18.81
C GLY A 181 -4.37 11.98 -17.83
N LEU A 182 -4.13 10.66 -17.81
CA LEU A 182 -4.84 9.74 -16.91
C LEU A 182 -4.27 9.71 -15.50
N ILE A 183 -2.96 9.91 -15.33
CA ILE A 183 -2.27 9.79 -14.03
C ILE A 183 -1.94 11.18 -13.46
N ASP A 184 -2.38 11.48 -12.23
CA ASP A 184 -2.03 12.72 -11.53
C ASP A 184 -0.75 12.57 -10.70
N VAL A 185 -0.57 11.41 -10.06
CA VAL A 185 0.58 11.09 -9.21
C VAL A 185 1.17 9.74 -9.61
N LEU A 186 2.46 9.72 -9.97
CA LEU A 186 3.22 8.48 -10.14
C LEU A 186 3.96 8.14 -8.84
N ILE A 187 3.94 6.86 -8.46
CA ILE A 187 4.68 6.28 -7.35
C ILE A 187 5.53 5.14 -7.92
N VAL A 188 6.82 5.15 -7.61
CA VAL A 188 7.84 4.19 -8.08
C VAL A 188 8.95 4.02 -7.05
N ASN A 189 9.75 2.96 -7.16
CA ASN A 189 11.04 2.82 -6.48
C ASN A 189 12.22 3.29 -7.37
N GLU A 190 13.45 3.25 -6.84
CA GLU A 190 14.66 3.68 -7.55
C GLU A 190 15.03 2.85 -8.79
N VAL A 191 14.54 1.61 -8.92
CA VAL A 191 14.72 0.77 -10.11
C VAL A 191 13.66 1.13 -11.15
N GLU A 192 12.39 1.15 -10.76
CA GLU A 192 11.24 1.43 -11.64
C GLU A 192 11.31 2.82 -12.30
N ILE A 193 11.87 3.83 -11.61
CA ILE A 193 12.07 5.17 -12.20
C ILE A 193 13.16 5.21 -13.29
N LEU A 194 14.09 4.24 -13.32
CA LEU A 194 15.12 4.16 -14.38
C LEU A 194 14.50 3.82 -15.73
N ASP A 195 13.50 2.94 -15.74
CA ASP A 195 12.80 2.54 -16.96
C ASP A 195 11.94 3.68 -17.53
N ILE A 196 11.43 4.56 -16.66
CA ILE A 196 10.54 5.67 -17.02
C ILE A 196 11.31 6.96 -17.37
N ALA A 197 12.37 7.29 -16.62
CA ALA A 197 13.06 8.58 -16.72
C ALA A 197 14.58 8.48 -16.95
N GLY A 198 15.14 7.26 -17.01
CA GLY A 198 16.56 7.01 -17.22
C GLY A 198 17.44 7.36 -16.02
N ALA A 199 18.73 7.00 -16.11
CA ALA A 199 19.71 7.21 -15.02
C ALA A 199 19.92 8.69 -14.62
N GLY A 200 19.49 9.65 -15.44
CA GLY A 200 19.56 11.09 -15.17
C GLY A 200 18.42 11.66 -14.31
N TRP A 201 17.49 10.84 -13.82
CA TRP A 201 16.31 11.31 -13.09
C TRP A 201 16.67 12.14 -11.85
N LYS A 202 17.73 11.78 -11.11
CA LYS A 202 18.19 12.50 -9.90
C LYS A 202 18.67 13.93 -10.19
N GLN A 203 19.07 14.23 -11.42
CA GLN A 203 19.50 15.57 -11.86
C GLN A 203 18.37 16.35 -12.55
N THR A 204 17.18 15.73 -12.73
CA THR A 204 16.05 16.35 -13.42
C THR A 204 15.32 17.32 -12.49
N ALA A 205 15.48 18.62 -12.75
CA ALA A 205 14.97 19.69 -11.88
C ALA A 205 13.43 19.67 -11.71
N ASP A 206 12.69 19.26 -12.74
CA ASP A 206 11.24 19.02 -12.68
C ASP A 206 10.91 17.65 -13.30
N LEU A 207 11.15 16.59 -12.53
CA LEU A 207 10.86 15.21 -12.94
C LEU A 207 9.36 15.00 -13.23
N ALA A 208 8.47 15.72 -12.54
CA ALA A 208 7.03 15.61 -12.78
C ALA A 208 6.64 16.16 -14.15
N ALA A 209 7.21 17.30 -14.57
CA ALA A 209 7.05 17.80 -15.94
C ALA A 209 7.66 16.87 -16.99
N ALA A 210 8.83 16.28 -16.72
CA ALA A 210 9.50 15.37 -17.65
C ALA A 210 8.71 14.07 -17.89
N VAL A 211 8.07 13.54 -16.84
CA VAL A 211 7.21 12.34 -16.90
C VAL A 211 5.77 12.66 -17.37
N GLY A 212 5.36 13.93 -17.37
CA GLY A 212 4.04 14.37 -17.84
C GLY A 212 2.93 14.33 -16.77
N VAL A 213 3.27 14.23 -15.48
CA VAL A 213 2.32 14.11 -14.35
C VAL A 213 2.36 15.37 -13.44
N GLN A 214 1.49 15.44 -12.44
CA GLN A 214 1.50 16.55 -11.46
C GLN A 214 2.52 16.34 -10.33
N ALA A 215 2.73 15.07 -9.94
CA ALA A 215 3.77 14.69 -8.99
C ALA A 215 4.36 13.32 -9.28
N VAL A 216 5.65 13.15 -8.95
CA VAL A 216 6.35 11.85 -8.91
C VAL A 216 6.87 11.62 -7.50
N VAL A 217 6.66 10.40 -7.01
CA VAL A 217 7.10 9.90 -5.71
C VAL A 217 8.10 8.79 -5.96
N VAL A 218 9.35 8.97 -5.51
CA VAL A 218 10.38 7.94 -5.62
C VAL A 218 10.72 7.42 -4.23
N THR A 219 10.40 6.15 -3.97
CA THR A 219 10.72 5.46 -2.72
C THR A 219 12.14 4.90 -2.75
N ARG A 220 12.91 5.15 -1.68
CA ARG A 220 14.35 4.85 -1.57
C ARG A 220 14.66 3.95 -0.37
N GLY A 221 13.72 3.06 -0.03
CA GLY A 221 13.83 2.13 1.09
C GLY A 221 14.23 2.83 2.41
N GLY A 222 15.39 2.44 2.94
CA GLY A 222 15.94 2.99 4.19
C GLY A 222 16.44 4.44 4.09
N GLU A 223 16.52 5.04 2.90
CA GLU A 223 16.86 6.45 2.73
C GLU A 223 15.62 7.37 2.79
N GLY A 224 14.40 6.83 2.59
CA GLY A 224 13.16 7.60 2.65
C GLY A 224 12.44 7.73 1.31
N VAL A 225 11.93 8.94 1.03
CA VAL A 225 11.12 9.22 -0.16
C VAL A 225 11.42 10.62 -0.71
N ASP A 226 11.56 10.70 -2.03
CA ASP A 226 11.68 11.96 -2.75
C ASP A 226 10.35 12.30 -3.44
N LEU A 227 9.90 13.55 -3.28
CA LEU A 227 8.70 14.10 -3.91
C LEU A 227 9.08 15.21 -4.89
N PHE A 228 8.78 14.96 -6.17
CA PHE A 228 8.85 15.94 -7.24
C PHE A 228 7.43 16.44 -7.53
N ARG A 229 7.24 17.76 -7.57
CA ARG A 229 5.96 18.37 -7.96
C ARG A 229 6.21 19.37 -9.07
N ARG A 230 5.33 19.38 -10.06
CA ARG A 230 5.48 20.22 -11.25
C ARG A 230 5.64 21.70 -10.88
N GLY A 231 6.70 22.34 -11.40
CA GLY A 231 7.06 23.73 -11.11
C GLY A 231 7.57 23.99 -9.69
N GLN A 232 7.98 22.97 -8.94
CA GLN A 232 8.49 23.12 -7.56
C GLN A 232 9.82 22.39 -7.36
N LEU A 233 10.61 22.85 -6.39
CA LEU A 233 11.83 22.16 -6.00
C LEU A 233 11.51 20.78 -5.39
N PRO A 234 12.35 19.75 -5.64
CA PRO A 234 12.21 18.44 -5.01
C PRO A 234 12.22 18.54 -3.48
N LEU A 235 11.43 17.68 -2.83
CA LEU A 235 11.39 17.55 -1.37
C LEU A 235 11.81 16.14 -0.97
N HIS A 236 12.86 16.04 -0.17
CA HIS A 236 13.28 14.79 0.46
C HIS A 236 12.64 14.66 1.85
N GLN A 237 12.04 13.50 2.13
CA GLN A 237 11.60 13.10 3.46
C GLN A 237 12.39 11.84 3.86
N PRO A 238 13.31 11.94 4.85
CA PRO A 238 14.10 10.79 5.26
C PRO A 238 13.21 9.70 5.87
N ALA A 239 13.62 8.45 5.71
CA ALA A 239 13.07 7.34 6.48
C ALA A 239 13.49 7.48 7.95
N GLU A 240 12.64 6.98 8.84
CA GLU A 240 12.93 6.96 10.27
C GLU A 240 13.58 5.62 10.67
N PRO A 241 14.67 5.62 11.47
CA PRO A 241 15.43 4.42 11.76
C PRO A 241 14.61 3.29 12.38
N ALA A 242 14.76 2.08 11.85
CA ALA A 242 14.14 0.86 12.36
C ALA A 242 15.10 -0.34 12.22
N GLN A 243 14.97 -1.32 13.11
CA GLN A 243 15.59 -2.63 12.88
C GLN A 243 14.81 -3.38 11.80
N VAL A 244 15.44 -3.58 10.65
CA VAL A 244 14.85 -4.29 9.51
C VAL A 244 15.14 -5.78 9.66
N GLN A 245 14.09 -6.60 9.69
CA GLN A 245 14.18 -8.07 9.62
C GLN A 245 13.76 -8.60 8.25
N ASP A 246 12.88 -7.87 7.57
CA ASP A 246 12.37 -8.15 6.22
C ASP A 246 11.88 -6.81 5.61
N THR A 247 12.08 -6.64 4.31
CA THR A 247 11.65 -5.48 3.52
C THR A 247 10.43 -5.77 2.63
N THR A 248 9.94 -7.01 2.62
CA THR A 248 8.78 -7.45 1.85
C THR A 248 7.56 -6.57 2.17
N GLY A 249 6.95 -6.00 1.12
CA GLY A 249 5.81 -5.10 1.25
C GLY A 249 6.13 -3.65 1.67
N CYS A 250 7.37 -3.29 2.00
CA CYS A 250 7.73 -1.90 2.37
C CYS A 250 7.46 -0.87 1.25
N GLY A 251 7.53 -1.26 -0.02
CA GLY A 251 7.11 -0.41 -1.15
C GLY A 251 5.59 -0.14 -1.22
N GLY A 252 4.79 -0.78 -0.36
CA GLY A 252 3.34 -0.60 -0.27
C GLY A 252 2.79 -0.17 1.10
N CYS A 253 3.62 -0.10 2.16
CA CYS A 253 3.14 -0.02 3.55
C CYS A 253 3.87 0.97 4.48
N VAL A 254 3.07 1.50 5.42
CA VAL A 254 3.33 2.72 6.22
C VAL A 254 2.75 2.70 7.67
N ARG A 255 3.52 3.04 8.73
CA ARG A 255 3.28 2.67 10.17
C ARG A 255 4.13 3.47 11.22
N ARG A 256 3.63 4.63 11.68
CA ARG A 256 4.16 5.64 12.66
C ARG A 256 5.00 5.18 13.89
N GLY A 257 5.96 6.01 14.34
CA GLY A 257 6.68 5.89 15.63
C GLY A 257 5.94 6.47 16.86
N HIS A 258 6.17 5.89 18.05
CA HIS A 258 5.58 6.33 19.33
C HIS A 258 6.66 6.51 20.40
N ALA A 259 6.77 7.73 20.96
CA ALA A 259 7.51 7.93 22.21
C ALA A 259 6.66 7.40 23.37
N GLY A 260 7.12 6.33 24.02
CA GLY A 260 6.33 5.61 25.02
C GLY A 260 7.09 4.43 25.62
N GLY A 261 8.32 4.66 26.07
CA GLY A 261 9.09 3.65 26.80
C GLY A 261 8.54 3.46 28.21
N ALA A 262 8.29 2.21 28.58
CA ALA A 262 8.08 1.79 29.96
C ALA A 262 8.57 0.34 30.13
N ASP A 263 9.88 0.19 30.28
CA ASP A 263 10.50 -1.05 30.78
C ASP A 263 10.06 -1.26 32.25
N PRO A 264 9.40 -2.39 32.59
CA PRO A 264 8.98 -2.66 33.96
C PRO A 264 10.14 -3.18 34.82
N ARG A 265 11.14 -2.34 35.11
CA ARG A 265 12.11 -2.56 36.21
C ARG A 265 13.03 -1.36 36.56
N MET A 266 12.53 -0.39 37.34
CA MET A 266 13.29 0.22 38.46
C MET A 266 12.34 0.86 39.48
N GLN A 267 12.68 0.76 40.77
CA GLN A 267 11.89 1.31 41.88
C GLN A 267 12.50 2.62 42.43
N ARG A 268 11.64 3.39 43.12
CA ARG A 268 11.91 4.46 44.11
C ARG A 268 12.22 5.87 43.55
N GLY A 269 11.53 6.88 44.10
CA GLY A 269 12.15 8.22 44.20
C GLY A 269 11.33 9.51 44.13
N GLY A 270 10.07 9.56 44.58
CA GLY A 270 9.31 10.76 45.08
C GLY A 270 9.49 12.19 44.53
N GLY A 271 8.37 12.93 44.41
CA GLY A 271 8.35 14.40 44.61
C GLY A 271 7.51 15.24 43.64
N ALA A 272 6.44 15.85 44.19
CA ALA A 272 5.75 17.09 43.74
C ALA A 272 5.12 17.19 42.31
N GLY A 273 3.87 17.69 42.27
CA GLY A 273 3.26 18.40 41.12
C GLY A 273 2.92 19.85 41.52
N PRO A 274 1.87 20.51 40.99
CA PRO A 274 1.14 20.33 39.72
C PRO A 274 1.11 21.64 38.87
N GLY A 275 0.63 21.61 37.61
CA GLY A 275 0.48 22.84 36.81
C GLY A 275 -0.26 22.68 35.46
N GLU A 276 -1.15 23.64 35.18
CA GLU A 276 -2.11 23.70 34.06
C GLU A 276 -1.50 23.79 32.65
N TYR A 277 -2.22 23.31 31.61
CA TYR A 277 -2.90 24.19 30.63
C TYR A 277 -3.83 23.43 29.66
N LEU A 278 -5.08 23.88 29.51
CA LEU A 278 -5.96 23.52 28.40
C LEU A 278 -5.65 24.39 27.16
N ARG A 279 -5.83 23.84 25.94
CA ARG A 279 -6.54 24.54 24.85
C ARG A 279 -6.91 23.60 23.69
N ARG A 280 -8.22 23.48 23.41
CA ARG A 280 -8.75 23.07 22.10
C ARG A 280 -8.82 24.30 21.18
N PRO A 281 -8.62 24.16 19.87
CA PRO A 281 -9.18 25.08 18.88
C PRO A 281 -10.56 24.59 18.38
N ARG A 282 -11.43 25.53 18.01
CA ARG A 282 -12.74 25.30 17.35
C ARG A 282 -12.81 26.18 16.10
N SER A 283 -13.57 25.73 15.10
CA SER A 283 -14.15 26.51 13.97
C SER A 283 -13.24 27.02 12.83
N GLY A 284 -13.86 27.19 11.64
CA GLY A 284 -13.37 28.05 10.55
C GLY A 284 -12.91 27.35 9.26
N ALA A 285 -13.79 27.22 8.26
CA ALA A 285 -13.49 26.69 6.92
C ALA A 285 -13.03 27.81 5.93
N PRO A 286 -12.71 27.56 4.64
CA PRO A 286 -12.41 26.30 3.93
C PRO A 286 -11.09 26.36 3.09
N ARG A 287 -10.83 25.34 2.26
CA ARG A 287 -9.87 25.29 1.13
C ARG A 287 -8.36 25.37 1.45
N ARG A 288 -7.76 24.19 1.63
CA ARG A 288 -6.38 23.85 1.22
C ARG A 288 -6.44 22.42 0.71
N ASP A 289 -6.14 22.19 -0.56
CA ASP A 289 -6.26 20.86 -1.17
C ASP A 289 -5.50 19.84 -0.35
N VAL A 290 -6.14 18.68 -0.15
CA VAL A 290 -5.76 17.62 0.79
C VAL A 290 -4.24 17.56 0.92
N ARG A 291 -3.75 17.75 2.18
CA ARG A 291 -2.41 17.32 2.63
C ARG A 291 -2.04 16.11 1.79
N ILE A 292 -0.91 16.06 1.09
CA ILE A 292 -0.75 15.37 -0.22
C ILE A 292 -0.88 13.83 -0.10
N LEU A 293 -2.11 13.27 -0.13
CA LEU A 293 -2.46 11.93 0.45
C LEU A 293 -2.19 11.79 1.98
N GLN A 294 -2.09 12.93 2.63
CA GLN A 294 -1.79 13.32 4.01
C GLN A 294 -0.31 13.38 4.39
N GLY A 295 0.54 13.25 3.37
CA GLY A 295 1.97 13.05 3.47
C GLY A 295 2.27 11.69 2.86
N LEU A 296 3.45 11.55 2.24
CA LEU A 296 3.98 10.27 1.78
C LEU A 296 4.54 9.52 2.99
N ALA A 297 3.66 9.34 3.98
CA ALA A 297 4.03 9.25 5.38
C ALA A 297 4.54 7.84 5.71
N PRO A 298 5.61 7.66 6.51
CA PRO A 298 6.62 6.61 6.27
C PRO A 298 6.27 5.17 6.74
N TRP A 299 7.27 4.28 6.83
CA TRP A 299 7.43 3.13 7.77
C TRP A 299 6.81 1.69 7.48
N GLY A 300 7.63 0.67 7.16
CA GLY A 300 7.55 -0.74 7.64
C GLY A 300 6.37 -1.71 7.33
N PRO A 301 6.59 -3.05 7.43
CA PRO A 301 5.60 -4.08 7.06
C PRO A 301 4.52 -4.32 8.13
N VAL A 302 3.32 -4.71 7.69
CA VAL A 302 2.22 -5.19 8.54
C VAL A 302 2.02 -6.68 8.31
N SER A 303 2.66 -7.53 9.11
CA SER A 303 2.33 -8.97 9.14
C SER A 303 0.99 -9.18 9.86
N LEU A 304 0.00 -9.67 9.13
CA LEU A 304 -1.32 -10.03 9.65
C LEU A 304 -1.30 -11.40 10.36
N SER A 305 -0.39 -11.57 11.31
CA SER A 305 -0.26 -12.77 12.15
C SER A 305 -0.47 -12.41 13.62
N GLY A 306 -1.75 -12.28 14.02
CA GLY A 306 -2.12 -12.28 15.43
C GLY A 306 -2.01 -13.70 16.02
N PRO A 307 -1.53 -13.88 17.25
CA PRO A 307 -1.43 -15.21 17.86
C PRO A 307 -2.81 -15.79 18.16
N LEU A 308 -3.09 -16.99 17.66
CA LEU A 308 -4.15 -17.85 18.17
C LEU A 308 -3.71 -18.43 19.53
N SER A 309 -3.76 -17.62 20.58
CA SER A 309 -3.54 -18.07 21.96
C SER A 309 -4.87 -18.17 22.71
N GLY A 310 -5.45 -19.38 22.76
CA GLY A 310 -6.71 -19.65 23.46
C GLY A 310 -6.94 -21.15 23.66
N ALA A 311 -6.49 -21.67 24.81
CA ALA A 311 -6.43 -23.09 25.21
C ALA A 311 -5.48 -23.95 24.31
N TRP A 312 -4.68 -24.87 24.86
CA TRP A 312 -4.85 -25.63 26.10
C TRP A 312 -3.67 -25.47 27.09
N ARG A 313 -3.89 -25.98 28.30
CA ARG A 313 -3.07 -25.90 29.53
C ARG A 313 -1.56 -26.01 29.35
#